data_AF-A0A1X0D6W3-F1
#
_entry.id   AF-A0A1X0D6W3-F1
#
_cell.length_a   1.000
_cell.length_b   1.000
_cell.length_c   1.000
_cell.angle_alpha   90.00
_cell.angle_beta   90.00
_cell.angle_gamma   90.00
#
_symmetry.space_group_name_H-M   'P 1'
#
loop_
_entity.id
_entity.type
_entity.pdbx_description
1 polymer ?
#
loop_
_entity_poly.entity_id
_entity_poly.type
_entity_poly.pdbx_seq_one_letter_code
_entity_poly.pdbx_strand_id
1 'polypeptide(L)'
;MTDDTWTSRDLPVLRAVVELYEETGRGPRVTAVQQRTGFDGDTVQRALRALYTQPYFTKGNGSWGGGLIMVGTPTSEALRVAGQWPSPEAQLERLIVAIESAADDESRQDEERGRFRQLALSLRGAAYQIAVGALGGAGGNLMTG
;
A
#
# COMPACT_ATOMS: atom_id res chain seq x y z
N MET A 1 -21.05 -3.84 -5.47
CA MET A 1 -20.54 -2.60 -6.07
C MET A 1 -20.08 -1.69 -4.94
N THR A 2 -18.80 -1.80 -4.55
CA THR A 2 -18.17 -1.06 -3.45
C THR A 2 -17.15 -0.03 -3.94
N ASP A 3 -17.04 0.15 -5.26
CA ASP A 3 -16.02 1.01 -5.90
C ASP A 3 -16.31 2.51 -5.85
N ASP A 4 -17.47 2.93 -5.35
CA ASP A 4 -17.80 4.36 -5.34
C ASP A 4 -17.17 5.08 -4.14
N THR A 5 -17.43 4.62 -2.89
CA THR A 5 -16.96 5.34 -1.68
C THR A 5 -15.45 5.36 -1.53
N TRP A 6 -14.77 4.26 -1.83
CA TRP A 6 -13.32 4.17 -1.69
C TRP A 6 -12.63 5.18 -2.62
N THR A 7 -12.94 5.11 -3.91
CA THR A 7 -12.30 5.94 -4.94
C THR A 7 -12.72 7.39 -4.86
N SER A 8 -13.99 7.68 -4.55
CA SER A 8 -14.52 9.06 -4.53
C SER A 8 -14.26 9.80 -3.22
N ARG A 9 -13.96 9.11 -2.10
CA ARG A 9 -13.86 9.74 -0.77
C ARG A 9 -12.65 9.28 0.05
N ASP A 10 -12.53 7.99 0.32
CA ASP A 10 -11.60 7.50 1.34
C ASP A 10 -10.14 7.53 0.84
N LEU A 11 -9.90 7.10 -0.40
CA LEU A 11 -8.58 7.14 -1.02
C LEU A 11 -8.05 8.58 -1.21
N PRO A 12 -8.84 9.56 -1.72
CA PRO A 12 -8.41 10.96 -1.74
C PRO A 12 -8.01 11.50 -0.36
N VAL A 13 -8.75 11.15 0.70
CA VAL A 13 -8.43 11.56 2.08
C VAL A 13 -7.14 10.90 2.57
N LEU A 14 -6.95 9.59 2.31
CA LEU A 14 -5.71 8.88 2.65
C LEU A 14 -4.49 9.52 1.98
N ARG A 15 -4.58 9.80 0.66
CA ARG A 15 -3.50 10.46 -0.09
C ARG A 15 -3.17 11.84 0.47
N ALA A 16 -4.18 12.66 0.72
CA ALA A 16 -3.99 13.98 1.30
C ALA A 16 -3.27 13.92 2.67
N VAL A 17 -3.62 12.95 3.52
CA VAL A 17 -2.93 12.76 4.81
C VAL A 17 -1.47 12.37 4.60
N VAL A 18 -1.18 11.46 3.68
CA VAL A 18 0.19 11.02 3.35
C VAL A 18 1.02 12.19 2.80
N GLU A 19 0.50 12.94 1.83
CA GLU A 19 1.19 14.10 1.26
C GLU A 19 1.51 15.16 2.31
N LEU A 20 0.54 15.52 3.16
CA LEU A 20 0.75 16.49 4.23
C LEU A 20 1.76 16.01 5.28
N TYR A 21 1.80 14.69 5.54
CA TYR A 21 2.81 14.11 6.41
C TYR A 21 4.21 14.20 5.80
N GLU A 22 4.37 13.90 4.51
CA GLU A 22 5.66 14.04 3.81
C GLU A 22 6.17 15.49 3.83
N GLU A 23 5.26 16.46 3.67
CA GLU A 23 5.62 17.90 3.70
C GLU A 23 6.08 18.38 5.09
N THR A 24 5.56 17.81 6.17
CA THR A 24 5.69 18.38 7.52
C THR A 24 6.39 17.47 8.54
N GLY A 25 6.54 16.19 8.22
CA GLY A 25 7.01 15.13 9.12
C GLY A 25 6.07 14.86 10.32
N ARG A 26 4.85 15.40 10.32
CA ARG A 26 3.91 15.33 11.45
C ARG A 26 2.51 15.00 10.99
N GLY A 27 1.75 14.31 11.84
CA GLY A 27 0.35 14.01 11.58
C GLY A 27 -0.48 15.28 11.33
N PRO A 28 -1.22 15.38 10.20
CA PRO A 28 -1.87 16.62 9.82
C PRO A 28 -3.11 16.92 10.65
N ARG A 29 -3.44 18.21 10.77
CA ARG A 29 -4.74 18.66 11.27
C ARG A 29 -5.83 18.28 10.28
N VAL A 30 -7.00 17.89 10.78
CA VAL A 30 -8.15 17.54 9.92
C VAL A 30 -8.58 18.72 9.03
N THR A 31 -8.43 19.96 9.48
CA THR A 31 -8.69 21.15 8.66
C THR A 31 -7.74 21.30 7.47
N ALA A 32 -6.48 20.87 7.61
CA ALA A 32 -5.53 20.87 6.49
C ALA A 32 -5.92 19.79 5.46
N VAL A 33 -6.42 18.64 5.92
CA VAL A 33 -6.92 17.57 5.05
C VAL A 33 -8.17 18.03 4.28
N GLN A 34 -9.09 18.76 4.92
CA GLN A 34 -10.24 19.39 4.25
C GLN A 34 -9.79 20.34 3.15
N GLN A 35 -8.83 21.23 3.46
CA GLN A 35 -8.30 22.18 2.48
C GLN A 35 -7.62 21.48 1.29
N ARG A 36 -6.86 20.42 1.53
CA ARG A 36 -6.17 19.65 0.48
C ARG A 36 -7.14 18.90 -0.43
N THR A 37 -8.21 18.33 0.14
CA THR A 37 -9.18 17.51 -0.61
C THR A 37 -10.33 18.32 -1.20
N GLY A 38 -10.61 19.51 -0.67
CA GLY A 38 -11.83 20.27 -0.98
C GLY A 38 -13.10 19.69 -0.34
N PHE A 39 -12.99 18.66 0.49
CA PHE A 39 -14.14 18.06 1.18
C PHE A 39 -14.55 18.84 2.42
N ASP A 40 -15.86 18.81 2.70
CA ASP A 40 -16.38 19.33 3.95
C ASP A 40 -15.92 18.51 5.16
N GLY A 41 -16.06 19.09 6.35
CA GLY A 41 -15.58 18.46 7.58
C GLY A 41 -16.23 17.12 7.87
N ASP A 42 -17.52 16.97 7.60
CA ASP A 42 -18.24 15.73 7.87
C ASP A 42 -17.80 14.59 6.93
N THR A 43 -17.53 14.91 5.67
CA THR A 43 -17.01 13.96 4.68
C THR A 43 -15.62 13.48 5.07
N VAL A 44 -14.72 14.39 5.47
CA VAL A 44 -13.39 14.02 5.97
C VAL A 44 -13.48 13.20 7.25
N GLN A 45 -14.34 13.56 8.20
CA GLN A 45 -14.53 12.79 9.44
C GLN A 45 -15.07 11.38 9.16
N ARG A 46 -16.03 11.22 8.23
CA ARG A 46 -16.53 9.90 7.83
C ARG A 46 -15.44 9.06 7.19
N ALA A 47 -14.66 9.65 6.29
CA ALA A 47 -13.54 8.96 5.65
C ALA A 47 -12.48 8.53 6.66
N LEU A 48 -12.07 9.44 7.55
CA LEU A 48 -11.09 9.11 8.58
C LEU A 48 -11.58 8.01 9.51
N ARG A 49 -12.85 8.02 9.94
CA ARG A 49 -13.41 6.91 10.74
C ARG A 49 -13.32 5.57 10.00
N ALA A 50 -13.62 5.54 8.71
CA ALA A 50 -13.48 4.35 7.89
C ALA A 50 -12.01 3.90 7.78
N LEU A 51 -11.10 4.83 7.50
CA LEU A 51 -9.66 4.55 7.39
C LEU A 51 -9.05 4.07 8.71
N TYR A 52 -9.53 4.58 9.85
CA TYR A 52 -9.11 4.15 11.19
C TYR A 52 -9.60 2.74 11.58
N THR A 53 -10.49 2.12 10.79
CA THR A 53 -10.81 0.69 10.98
C THR A 53 -9.69 -0.22 10.47
N GLN A 54 -8.76 0.32 9.69
CA GLN A 54 -7.56 -0.34 9.20
C GLN A 54 -6.32 0.28 9.82
N PRO A 55 -5.18 -0.44 9.86
CA PRO A 55 -3.93 0.05 10.45
C PRO A 55 -3.19 1.06 9.54
N TYR A 56 -3.90 2.01 8.93
CA TYR A 56 -3.31 3.04 8.08
C TYR A 56 -2.64 4.16 8.87
N PHE A 57 -3.12 4.45 10.09
CA PHE A 57 -2.60 5.53 10.90
C PHE A 57 -2.35 5.07 12.34
N THR A 58 -1.35 5.67 12.99
CA THR A 58 -1.27 5.62 14.46
C THR A 58 -2.42 6.40 15.09
N LYS A 59 -2.60 6.24 16.41
CA LYS A 59 -3.68 6.90 17.14
C LYS A 59 -3.63 8.42 16.94
N GLY A 60 -4.70 8.98 16.36
CA GLY A 60 -4.88 10.42 16.22
C GLY A 60 -5.39 11.07 17.52
N ASN A 61 -5.55 12.39 17.48
CA ASN A 61 -6.06 13.17 18.60
C ASN A 61 -7.52 13.56 18.34
N GLY A 62 -8.41 13.25 19.28
CA GLY A 62 -9.82 13.61 19.22
C GLY A 62 -10.16 14.92 19.93
N SER A 63 -11.33 15.45 19.61
CA SER A 63 -12.02 16.51 20.33
C SER A 63 -12.97 15.93 21.38
N TRP A 64 -13.37 16.77 22.35
CA TRP A 64 -14.36 16.40 23.37
C TRP A 64 -15.71 15.99 22.77
N GLY A 65 -16.04 16.46 21.56
CA GLY A 65 -17.24 16.11 20.80
C GLY A 65 -17.12 14.85 19.90
N GLY A 66 -16.05 14.06 20.04
CA GLY A 66 -15.90 12.78 19.33
C GLY A 66 -15.40 12.85 17.89
N GLY A 67 -15.08 14.04 17.37
CA GLY A 67 -14.41 14.21 16.07
C GLY A 67 -12.89 14.18 16.19
N LEU A 68 -12.18 13.78 15.13
CA LEU A 68 -10.72 13.88 15.04
C LEU A 68 -10.27 15.34 14.85
N ILE A 69 -9.26 15.77 15.60
CA ILE A 69 -8.59 17.08 15.43
C ILE A 69 -7.31 16.90 14.62
N MET A 70 -6.54 15.86 14.92
CA MET A 70 -5.31 15.51 14.20
C MET A 70 -5.33 14.03 13.82
N VAL A 71 -4.84 13.74 12.63
CA VAL A 71 -4.59 12.38 12.16
C VAL A 71 -3.23 11.93 12.67
N GLY A 72 -3.12 10.67 13.06
CA GLY A 72 -1.85 10.07 13.45
C GLY A 72 -0.92 9.85 12.25
N THR A 73 0.29 9.39 12.55
CA THR A 73 1.32 9.12 11.55
C THR A 73 0.88 8.03 10.58
N PRO A 74 1.02 8.22 9.25
CA PRO A 74 0.80 7.15 8.27
C PRO A 74 1.72 5.95 8.51
N THR A 75 1.17 4.75 8.40
CA THR A 75 1.95 3.51 8.40
C THR A 75 2.50 3.23 7.01
N SER A 76 3.42 2.26 6.90
CA SER A 76 3.92 1.80 5.59
C SER A 76 2.80 1.31 4.67
N GLU A 77 1.71 0.79 5.22
CA GLU A 77 0.56 0.36 4.44
C GLU A 77 -0.22 1.53 3.86
N ALA A 78 -0.40 2.62 4.62
CA ALA A 78 -0.97 3.85 4.09
C ALA A 78 -0.12 4.43 2.95
N LEU A 79 1.21 4.40 3.08
CA LEU A 79 2.13 4.88 2.03
C LEU A 79 2.00 4.08 0.73
N ARG A 80 1.86 2.74 0.83
CA ARG A 80 1.67 1.87 -0.35
C ARG A 80 0.33 2.14 -1.01
N VAL A 81 -0.76 2.14 -0.24
CA VAL A 81 -2.11 2.33 -0.77
C VAL A 81 -2.30 3.72 -1.36
N ALA A 82 -1.67 4.75 -0.77
CA ALA A 82 -1.65 6.10 -1.34
C ALA A 82 -0.88 6.17 -2.67
N GLY A 83 0.01 5.21 -2.94
CA GLY A 83 0.88 5.17 -4.13
C GLY A 83 2.24 5.84 -3.92
N GLN A 84 2.57 6.26 -2.69
CA GLN A 84 3.86 6.87 -2.35
C GLN A 84 4.97 5.82 -2.32
N TRP A 85 4.66 4.62 -1.84
CA TRP A 85 5.59 3.48 -1.80
C TRP A 85 5.20 2.40 -2.82
N PRO A 86 6.19 1.71 -3.40
CA PRO A 86 5.93 0.59 -4.30
C PRO A 86 5.20 -0.54 -3.55
N SER A 87 4.27 -1.21 -4.25
CA SER A 87 3.64 -2.42 -3.71
C SER A 87 4.69 -3.55 -3.56
N PRO A 88 4.48 -4.54 -2.67
CA PRO A 88 5.36 -5.69 -2.56
C PRO A 88 5.57 -6.42 -3.89
N GLU A 89 4.54 -6.53 -4.71
CA GLU A 89 4.57 -7.13 -6.04
C GLU A 89 5.46 -6.32 -6.99
N ALA A 90 5.31 -4.99 -6.99
CA ALA A 90 6.17 -4.11 -7.78
C ALA A 90 7.63 -4.11 -7.30
N GLN A 91 7.88 -4.36 -6.02
CA GLN A 91 9.24 -4.57 -5.50
C GLN A 91 9.82 -5.91 -5.94
N LEU A 92 9.02 -6.98 -5.88
CA LEU A 92 9.42 -8.31 -6.32
C LEU A 92 9.73 -8.32 -7.83
N GLU A 93 8.89 -7.68 -8.65
CA GLU A 93 9.15 -7.60 -10.09
C GLU A 93 10.45 -6.84 -10.38
N ARG A 94 10.70 -5.72 -9.68
CA ARG A 94 11.98 -5.00 -9.83
C ARG A 94 13.19 -5.82 -9.42
N LEU A 95 13.06 -6.66 -8.38
CA LEU A 95 14.10 -7.61 -7.99
C LEU A 95 14.36 -8.64 -9.09
N ILE A 96 13.29 -9.24 -9.64
CA ILE A 96 13.40 -10.24 -10.71
C ILE A 96 14.07 -9.62 -11.94
N VAL A 97 13.65 -8.42 -12.35
CA VAL A 97 14.27 -7.68 -13.47
C VAL A 97 15.76 -7.41 -13.24
N ALA A 98 16.15 -7.04 -12.01
CA ALA A 98 17.55 -6.84 -11.68
C ALA A 98 18.38 -8.14 -11.78
N ILE A 99 17.81 -9.28 -11.36
CA ILE A 99 18.46 -10.59 -11.48
C ILE A 99 18.60 -11.00 -12.95
N GLU A 100 17.57 -10.78 -13.78
CA GLU A 100 17.63 -11.05 -15.21
C GLU A 100 18.67 -10.18 -15.92
N SER A 101 18.73 -8.89 -15.57
CA SER A 101 19.76 -7.99 -16.08
C SER A 101 21.17 -8.49 -15.73
N ALA A 102 21.36 -9.05 -14.53
CA ALA A 102 22.64 -9.65 -14.14
C ALA A 102 22.93 -10.95 -14.90
N ALA A 103 21.89 -11.72 -15.26
CA ALA A 103 22.01 -12.93 -16.06
C ALA A 103 22.40 -12.64 -17.52
N ASP A 104 21.97 -11.49 -18.05
CA ASP A 104 22.23 -11.11 -19.43
C ASP A 104 23.54 -10.34 -19.62
N ASP A 105 24.16 -9.87 -18.53
CA ASP A 105 25.45 -9.20 -18.56
C ASP A 105 26.59 -10.13 -19.05
N GLU A 106 27.07 -9.85 -20.26
CA GLU A 106 28.12 -10.61 -20.93
C GLU A 106 29.51 -10.46 -20.27
N SER A 107 29.69 -9.50 -19.36
CA SER A 107 30.95 -9.36 -18.62
C SER A 107 31.10 -10.39 -17.49
N ARG A 108 30.03 -11.11 -17.15
CA ARG A 108 30.02 -12.14 -16.10
C ARG A 108 30.33 -13.53 -16.65
N GLN A 109 30.78 -14.41 -15.77
CA GLN A 109 31.03 -15.81 -16.14
C GLN A 109 29.72 -16.52 -16.49
N ASP A 110 29.75 -17.41 -17.48
CA ASP A 110 28.54 -18.12 -17.95
C ASP A 110 27.86 -18.95 -16.85
N GLU A 111 28.63 -19.51 -15.91
CA GLU A 111 28.08 -20.22 -14.76
C GLU A 111 27.28 -19.29 -13.83
N GLU A 112 27.79 -18.09 -13.56
CA GLU A 112 27.09 -17.07 -12.75
C GLU A 112 25.81 -16.60 -13.45
N ARG A 113 25.89 -16.35 -14.75
CA ARG A 113 24.73 -16.00 -15.58
C ARG A 113 23.66 -17.09 -15.53
N GLY A 114 24.07 -18.36 -15.65
CA GLY A 114 23.18 -19.52 -15.52
C GLY A 114 22.46 -19.58 -14.18
N ARG A 115 23.19 -19.35 -13.07
CA ARG A 115 22.61 -19.29 -11.72
C ARG A 115 21.58 -18.16 -11.58
N PHE A 116 21.85 -16.98 -12.14
CA PHE A 116 20.89 -15.87 -12.12
C PHE A 116 19.62 -16.18 -12.92
N ARG A 117 19.73 -16.80 -14.10
CA ARG A 117 18.53 -17.25 -14.86
C ARG A 117 17.67 -18.21 -14.04
N GLN A 118 18.30 -19.19 -13.39
CA GLN A 118 17.60 -20.17 -12.57
C GLN A 118 16.89 -19.52 -11.37
N LEU A 119 17.56 -18.54 -10.74
CA LEU A 119 16.97 -17.79 -9.63
C LEU A 119 15.77 -16.96 -10.08
N ALA A 120 15.87 -16.21 -11.17
CA ALA A 120 14.78 -15.40 -11.72
C ALA A 120 13.55 -16.27 -12.06
N LEU A 121 13.76 -17.40 -12.75
CA LEU A 121 12.70 -18.36 -13.07
C LEU A 121 12.01 -18.90 -11.82
N SER A 122 12.78 -19.24 -10.79
CA SER A 122 12.24 -19.77 -9.53
C SER A 122 11.37 -18.73 -8.81
N LEU A 123 11.82 -17.47 -8.77
CA LEU A 123 11.06 -16.37 -8.15
C LEU A 123 9.77 -16.06 -8.92
N ARG A 124 9.81 -16.01 -10.25
CA ARG A 124 8.59 -15.83 -11.08
C ARG A 124 7.59 -16.97 -10.86
N GLY A 125 8.08 -18.22 -10.81
CA GLY A 125 7.25 -19.39 -10.56
C GLY A 125 6.55 -19.34 -9.20
N ALA A 126 7.30 -19.02 -8.13
CA ALA A 126 6.74 -18.87 -6.80
C ALA A 126 5.69 -17.74 -6.72
N ALA A 127 5.97 -16.59 -7.34
CA ALA A 127 5.05 -15.45 -7.40
C ALA A 127 3.73 -15.81 -8.08
N TYR A 128 3.79 -16.53 -9.21
CA TYR A 128 2.60 -16.98 -9.95
C TYR A 128 1.71 -17.90 -9.10
N GLN A 129 2.30 -18.83 -8.34
CA GLN A 129 1.53 -19.74 -7.47
C GLN A 129 0.80 -18.99 -6.35
N ILE A 130 1.43 -17.98 -5.75
CA ILE A 130 0.80 -17.13 -4.73
C ILE A 130 -0.36 -16.33 -5.35
N ALA A 131 -0.17 -15.76 -6.54
CA ALA A 131 -1.22 -15.01 -7.23
C ALA A 131 -2.43 -15.90 -7.59
N VAL A 132 -2.20 -17.11 -8.11
CA VAL A 132 -3.26 -18.10 -8.39
C VAL A 132 -3.97 -18.52 -7.09
N GLY A 133 -3.23 -18.73 -5.99
CA GLY A 133 -3.81 -19.06 -4.70
C GLY A 133 -4.70 -17.96 -4.12
N ALA A 134 -4.30 -16.69 -4.27
CA ALA A 134 -5.09 -15.54 -3.84
C ALA A 134 -6.37 -15.35 -4.69
N LEU A 135 -6.30 -15.62 -5.99
CA LEU A 135 -7.45 -15.51 -6.91
C LEU A 135 -8.39 -16.73 -6.84
N GLY A 136 -7.88 -17.91 -6.52
CA GLY A 136 -8.66 -19.14 -6.32
C GLY A 136 -9.32 -19.26 -4.95
N GLY A 137 -9.05 -18.32 -4.03
CA GLY A 137 -9.32 -18.43 -2.60
C GLY A 137 -10.44 -17.55 -2.06
N ALA A 138 -11.60 -17.53 -2.70
CA ALA A 138 -12.88 -17.29 -2.02
C ALA A 138 -13.66 -18.61 -2.00
N GLY A 139 -13.44 -19.42 -0.96
CA GLY A 139 -14.24 -20.61 -0.64
C GLY A 139 -13.52 -21.94 -0.79
N GLY A 140 -12.93 -22.45 0.29
CA GLY A 140 -12.44 -23.82 0.34
C GLY A 140 -11.77 -24.13 1.66
N ASN A 141 -12.53 -24.69 2.60
CA ASN A 141 -12.03 -25.29 3.84
C ASN A 141 -10.77 -26.13 3.59
N LEU A 142 -9.67 -25.78 4.25
CA LEU A 142 -8.62 -26.74 4.59
C LEU A 142 -8.86 -27.21 6.03
N MET A 143 -9.89 -28.06 6.18
CA MET A 143 -9.94 -29.06 7.24
C MET A 143 -9.91 -30.42 6.56
N THR A 144 -8.72 -30.99 6.39
CA THR A 144 -8.47 -32.44 6.46
C THR A 144 -6.96 -32.68 6.44
N GLY A 145 -6.48 -33.44 7.42
CA GLY A 145 -5.09 -33.83 7.60
C GLY A 145 -4.69 -33.80 9.06
#